data_AF-A0A1G3CDN6-F1
#
_entry.id   AF-A0A1G3CDN6-F1
#
_cell.length_a   1.000
_cell.length_b   1.000
_cell.length_c   1.000
_cell.angle_alpha   90.00
_cell.angle_beta   90.00
_cell.angle_gamma   90.00
#
_symmetry.space_group_name_H-M   'P 1'
#
loop_
_entity.id
_entity.type
_entity.pdbx_description
1 polymer ?
#
loop_
_entity_poly.entity_id
_entity_poly.type
_entity_poly.pdbx_seq_one_letter_code
_entity_poly.pdbx_strand_id
1 'polypeptide(L)' 'MYLNPIVQENIGKLRKLGYVIIEPEEGRLCTGRVGIGRLASVEKIVGVINEELNKKKGN' A
#
# COMPACT_ATOMS: atom_id res chain seq x y z
N MET A 1 -10.08 -9.89 -1.52
CA MET A 1 -8.66 -10.28 -1.63
C MET A 1 -7.82 -9.63 -0.55
N TYR A 2 -7.78 -8.30 -0.48
CA TYR A 2 -6.95 -7.58 0.49
C TYR A 2 -7.18 -7.99 1.96
N LEU A 3 -8.44 -8.09 2.41
CA LEU A 3 -8.79 -8.52 3.77
C LEU A 3 -8.60 -10.02 4.07
N ASN A 4 -8.09 -10.81 3.12
CA ASN A 4 -7.84 -12.23 3.38
C ASN A 4 -6.76 -12.36 4.47
N PRO A 5 -6.94 -13.21 5.51
CA PRO A 5 -5.96 -13.39 6.58
C PRO A 5 -4.54 -13.71 6.09
N ILE A 6 -4.40 -14.52 5.03
CA ILE A 6 -3.11 -14.87 4.43
C ILE A 6 -2.42 -13.63 3.83
N VAL A 7 -3.20 -12.75 3.19
CA VAL A 7 -2.67 -11.50 2.62
C VAL A 7 -2.21 -10.57 3.73
N GLN A 8 -2.98 -10.46 4.83
CA GLN A 8 -2.61 -9.66 5.98
C GLN A 8 -1.33 -10.18 6.67
N GLU A 9 -1.19 -11.50 6.80
CA GLU A 9 0.04 -12.11 7.32
C GLU A 9 1.25 -11.80 6.43
N ASN A 10 1.10 -11.89 5.10
CA ASN A 10 2.16 -11.58 4.15
C ASN A 10 2.56 -10.10 4.19
N ILE A 11 1.59 -9.18 4.28
CA ILE A 11 1.85 -7.75 4.50
C ILE A 11 2.66 -7.56 5.79
N GLY A 12 2.29 -8.25 6.88
CA GLY A 12 3.03 -8.21 8.14
C GLY A 12 4.47 -8.71 8.00
N LYS A 13 4.71 -9.79 7.24
CA LYS A 13 6.07 -10.28 6.94
C LYS A 13 6.88 -9.26 6.16
N LEU A 14 6.31 -8.65 5.13
CA LEU A 14 6.98 -7.61 4.33
C LEU A 14 7.35 -6.38 5.19
N ARG A 15 6.45 -5.93 6.06
CA ARG A 15 6.75 -4.83 7.00
C ARG A 15 7.93 -5.16 7.91
N LYS A 16 7.99 -6.39 8.44
CA LYS A 16 9.11 -6.85 9.28
C LYS A 16 10.45 -6.90 8.52
N LEU A 17 10.42 -7.13 7.21
CA LEU A 17 11.60 -7.11 6.35
C LEU A 17 12.02 -5.69 5.90
N GLY A 18 11.31 -4.65 6.36
CA GLY A 18 11.62 -3.26 6.04
C GLY A 18 10.98 -2.72 4.77
N TYR A 19 10.02 -3.45 4.18
CA TYR A 19 9.26 -2.91 3.04
C TYR A 19 8.24 -1.87 3.50
N VAL A 20 8.14 -0.79 2.72
CA VAL A 20 7.11 0.23 2.87
C VAL A 20 5.87 -0.22 2.10
N ILE A 21 4.76 -0.40 2.81
CA ILE A 21 3.48 -0.81 2.24
C ILE A 21 2.59 0.42 2.08
N ILE A 22 2.28 0.76 0.83
CA ILE A 22 1.29 1.77 0.49
C ILE A 22 -0.09 1.10 0.56
N GLU A 23 -0.87 1.46 1.59
CA GLU A 23 -2.18 0.85 1.80
C GLU A 23 -3.18 1.21 0.69
N PRO A 24 -4.02 0.25 0.26
CA PRO A 24 -5.04 0.49 -0.74
C PRO A 24 -6.11 1.45 -0.23
N GLU A 25 -6.91 1.96 -1.16
CA GLU A 25 -8.06 2.79 -0.86
C GLU A 25 -9.37 2.00 -0.91
N GLU A 26 -10.38 2.54 -0.24
CA GLU A 26 -11.75 2.16 -0.49
C GLU A 26 -12.28 2.88 -1.73
N GLY A 27 -12.96 2.15 -2.61
CA GLY A 27 -13.60 2.74 -3.78
C GLY A 27 -14.10 1.69 -4.76
N ARG A 28 -14.38 2.11 -6.00
CA ARG A 28 -14.85 1.18 -7.04
C ARG A 28 -13.75 0.20 -7.43
N LEU A 29 -14.05 -1.09 -7.23
CA LEU A 29 -13.19 -2.22 -7.56
C LEU A 29 -13.40 -2.66 -9.02
N CYS A 30 -12.50 -3.50 -9.54
CA CYS A 30 -12.60 -4.07 -10.89
C CYS A 30 -13.88 -4.91 -11.09
N THR A 31 -14.50 -5.37 -10.00
CA THR A 31 -15.79 -6.09 -10.01
C THR A 31 -17.00 -5.16 -10.12
N GLY A 32 -16.79 -3.84 -10.12
CA GLY A 32 -17.86 -2.83 -10.07
C GLY A 32 -18.41 -2.56 -8.67
N ARG A 33 -18.06 -3.37 -7.67
CA ARG A 33 -18.42 -3.17 -6.25
C ARG A 33 -17.62 -2.03 -5.64
N VAL A 34 -18.14 -1.41 -4.58
CA VAL A 34 -17.39 -0.48 -3.73
C VAL A 34 -16.85 -1.25 -2.53
N GLY A 35 -15.58 -1.01 -2.18
CA GLY A 35 -14.96 -1.56 -0.99
C GLY A 35 -13.44 -1.38 -0.98
N ILE A 36 -12.80 -1.91 0.07
CA ILE A 36 -11.35 -1.83 0.26
C ILE A 36 -10.59 -2.73 -0.73
N GLY A 37 -9.46 -2.22 -1.22
CA GLY A 37 -8.57 -2.93 -2.14
C GLY A 37 -8.40 -2.25 -3.50
N ARG A 38 -8.93 -1.03 -3.66
CA ARG A 38 -8.61 -0.19 -4.81
C ARG A 38 -7.15 0.25 -4.71
N LEU A 39 -6.46 0.36 -5.85
CA LEU A 39 -5.13 0.96 -5.88
C LEU A 39 -5.19 2.37 -5.25
N ALA A 40 -4.20 2.68 -4.42
CA ALA A 40 -4.00 4.02 -3.90
C ALA A 40 -3.92 5.05 -5.04
N SER A 41 -4.31 6.29 -4.77
CA SER A 41 -4.18 7.36 -5.75
C SER A 41 -2.74 7.53 -6.21
N VAL A 42 -2.56 7.99 -7.45
CA VAL A 42 -1.21 8.23 -8.01
C VAL A 42 -0.48 9.26 -7.16
N GLU A 43 -1.20 10.28 -6.68
CA GLU A 43 -0.69 11.33 -5.80
C GLU A 43 -0.14 10.74 -4.50
N LYS A 44 -0.87 9.80 -3.88
CA LYS A 44 -0.42 9.11 -2.66
C LYS A 44 0.80 8.23 -2.92
N ILE A 45 0.80 7.47 -4.03
CA ILE A 45 1.91 6.60 -4.40
C ILE A 45 3.19 7.42 -4.61
N VAL A 46 3.10 8.49 -5.42
CA VAL A 46 4.24 9.37 -5.71
C VAL A 46 4.71 10.10 -4.46
N GLY A 47 3.80 10.54 -3.59
CA GLY A 47 4.11 11.16 -2.31
C GLY A 47 4.99 10.25 -1.43
N VAL A 48 4.57 9.00 -1.22
CA VAL A 48 5.33 8.03 -0.43
C VAL A 48 6.71 7.74 -1.05
N ILE A 49 6.78 7.59 -2.38
CA ILE A 49 8.07 7.37 -3.06
C ILE A 49 9.03 8.53 -2.81
N ASN A 50 8.55 9.77 -2.93
CA ASN A 50 9.38 10.95 -2.69
C ASN A 50 9.86 11.05 -1.24
N GLU A 51 8.99 10.76 -0.26
CA GLU A 51 9.36 10.72 1.15
C GLU A 51 10.48 9.68 1.42
N GLU A 52 10.33 8.47 0.89
CA GLU A 52 11.34 7.40 1.07
C GLU A 52 12.66 7.71 0.38
N LEU A 53 12.64 8.33 -0.81
CA LEU A 53 13.85 8.79 -1.49
C LEU A 53 14.55 9.93 -0.73
N ASN A 54 13.79 10.81 -0.09
CA ASN A 54 14.36 11.91 0.70
C ASN A 54 14.96 11.44 2.03
N LYS A 55 14.36 10.44 2.69
CA LYS A 55 14.92 9.80 3.89
C LYS A 55 16.32 9.22 3.62
N LYS A 56 16.54 8.63 2.45
CA LYS A 56 17.85 8.08 2.05
C LYS A 56 18.93 9.13 1.80
N LYS A 57 18.58 10.39 1.49
CA LYS A 57 19.55 11.47 1.25
C LYS A 57 20.09 12.11 2.53
N GLY A 58 19.44 11.87 3.66
CA GLY A 58 19.82 12.42 4.97
C GLY A 58 20.67 11.51 5.85
N ASN A 59 21.11 10.36 5.33
CA ASN A 59 22.01 9.41 6.00
C ASN A 59 23.37 9.34 5.32
#